data_AF-A0A920JCG9-F1
#
_entry.id   AF-A0A920JCG9-F1
#
_cell.length_a   1.000
_cell.length_b   1.000
_cell.length_c   1.000
_cell.angle_alpha   90.00
_cell.angle_beta   90.00
_cell.angle_gamma   90.00
#
_symmetry.space_group_name_H-M   'P 1'
#
loop_
_entity.id
_entity.type
_entity.pdbx_description
1 polymer ?
#
loop_
_entity_poly.entity_id
_entity_poly.type
_entity_poly.pdbx_seq_one_letter_code
_entity_poly.pdbx_strand_id
1 'polypeptide(L)'
;MSNGFRMRMQDAGCISFRKTLKKPKFLKQCGKQAEQTEEEPMPYLKTVLCRVVSIAAVVRKRKDDNSITLSLTSLPHHPENLEDRQEAKLLSTFLNAIGDKKPQLVGFNSQRSDLKILVQRAVAQGIQAKSFAKRPDKPWEGVDYFDSKFSPVHVDLIEILGGFGKSTPSLHEMANVCGIPGKMSVEGDEVATLWLEGRLPKSWPTTNVMP
;
A
#
# COMPACT_ATOMS: atom_id res chain seq x y z
N MET A 1 27.81 6.77 6.35
CA MET A 1 27.19 7.43 5.19
C MET A 1 26.18 6.47 4.59
N SER A 2 24.90 6.64 4.89
CA SER A 2 23.85 5.70 4.47
C SER A 2 23.38 6.04 3.06
N ASN A 3 23.57 5.14 2.10
CA ASN A 3 22.95 5.20 0.78
C ASN A 3 21.42 5.20 0.96
N GLY A 4 20.84 6.40 0.87
CA GLY A 4 19.44 6.67 1.21
C GLY A 4 18.50 6.00 0.21
N PHE A 5 18.05 4.79 0.54
CA PHE A 5 16.96 4.08 -0.10
C PHE A 5 15.63 4.70 0.39
N ARG A 6 14.86 5.33 -0.49
CA ARG A 6 13.58 5.95 -0.17
C ARG A 6 12.49 5.30 -1.00
N MET A 7 11.46 4.76 -0.36
CA MET A 7 10.40 4.02 -1.01
C MET A 7 9.10 4.82 -0.89
N ARG A 8 8.55 5.25 -2.02
CA ARG A 8 7.23 5.87 -2.10
C ARG A 8 6.18 4.80 -2.30
N MET A 9 5.33 4.58 -1.30
CA MET A 9 4.19 3.68 -1.40
C MET A 9 3.03 4.47 -2.03
N GLN A 10 2.57 4.02 -3.18
CA GLN A 10 1.33 4.49 -3.80
C GLN A 10 0.37 3.32 -3.68
N ASP A 11 -0.55 3.43 -2.71
CA ASP A 11 -1.69 2.57 -2.45
C ASP A 11 -1.44 1.04 -2.45
N ALA A 12 -1.58 0.40 -1.28
CA ALA A 12 -1.79 -1.03 -1.21
C ALA A 12 -3.18 -1.38 -1.78
N GLY A 13 -3.21 -1.95 -2.99
CA GLY A 13 -4.43 -2.51 -3.57
C GLY A 13 -4.98 -3.64 -2.69
N CYS A 14 -6.08 -3.38 -1.98
CA CYS A 14 -6.72 -4.33 -1.08
C CYS A 14 -8.09 -4.73 -1.63
N ILE A 15 -8.38 -6.03 -1.71
CA ILE A 15 -9.65 -6.57 -2.21
C ILE A 15 -10.25 -7.52 -1.19
N SER A 16 -11.50 -7.31 -0.78
CA SER A 16 -12.22 -8.20 0.11
C SER A 16 -12.48 -9.59 -0.47
N PHE A 17 -11.99 -10.65 0.21
CA PHE A 17 -12.41 -12.04 -0.05
C PHE A 17 -12.43 -12.88 1.23
N ARG A 18 -13.59 -13.49 1.52
CA ARG A 18 -13.70 -14.68 2.38
C ARG A 18 -13.48 -15.91 1.51
N LYS A 19 -12.66 -16.87 1.99
CA LYS A 19 -12.59 -18.21 1.41
C LYS A 19 -14.03 -18.76 1.30
N THR A 20 -14.38 -19.36 0.15
CA THR A 20 -15.58 -20.21 -0.09
C THR A 20 -16.97 -19.60 -0.43
N LEU A 21 -17.09 -18.45 -1.11
CA LEU A 21 -18.41 -18.05 -1.68
C LEU A 21 -18.38 -17.83 -3.21
N LYS A 22 -19.33 -18.46 -3.93
CA LYS A 22 -19.53 -18.29 -5.38
C LYS A 22 -19.99 -16.85 -5.71
N LYS A 23 -19.52 -16.32 -6.85
CA LYS A 23 -19.63 -14.93 -7.38
C LYS A 23 -20.87 -14.10 -6.92
N PRO A 24 -22.14 -14.50 -7.14
CA PRO A 24 -23.29 -13.65 -6.80
C PRO A 24 -23.68 -13.65 -5.31
N LYS A 25 -23.25 -14.65 -4.52
CA LYS A 25 -23.55 -14.71 -3.08
C LYS A 25 -22.59 -13.85 -2.25
N PHE A 26 -21.38 -13.60 -2.77
CA PHE A 26 -20.36 -12.83 -2.07
C PHE A 26 -20.70 -11.34 -1.96
N LEU A 27 -21.04 -10.69 -3.09
CA LEU A 27 -21.44 -9.26 -3.11
C LEU A 27 -22.68 -9.01 -2.24
N LYS A 28 -23.68 -9.90 -2.29
CA LYS A 28 -24.88 -9.83 -1.45
C LYS A 28 -24.62 -10.01 0.04
N GLN A 29 -23.53 -10.68 0.44
CA GLN A 29 -23.23 -10.95 1.85
C GLN A 29 -22.28 -9.90 2.44
N CYS A 30 -21.33 -9.38 1.66
CA CYS A 30 -20.61 -8.14 2.02
C CYS A 30 -21.58 -6.99 2.24
N GLY A 31 -22.58 -6.86 1.36
CA GLY A 31 -23.63 -5.86 1.48
C GLY A 31 -24.59 -5.98 2.65
N LYS A 32 -24.65 -7.16 3.27
CA LYS A 32 -25.42 -7.35 4.52
C LYS A 32 -24.59 -7.10 5.77
N GLN A 33 -23.26 -7.12 5.68
CA GLN A 33 -22.35 -6.92 6.82
C GLN A 33 -21.81 -5.50 6.93
N ALA A 34 -21.74 -4.81 5.80
CA ALA A 34 -21.52 -3.39 5.71
C ALA A 34 -22.85 -2.82 5.23
N GLU A 35 -23.45 -1.90 5.99
CA GLU A 35 -24.82 -1.40 5.81
C GLU A 35 -25.01 -0.76 4.43
N GLN A 36 -25.26 -1.58 3.39
CA GLN A 36 -25.53 -1.09 2.04
C GLN A 36 -26.79 -0.24 2.06
N THR A 37 -26.64 1.02 1.66
CA THR A 37 -27.75 1.93 1.35
C THR A 37 -27.83 2.10 -0.17
N GLU A 38 -28.95 2.63 -0.68
CA GLU A 38 -29.05 3.01 -2.09
C GLU A 38 -28.02 4.09 -2.49
N GLU A 39 -27.55 4.89 -1.52
CA GLU A 39 -26.50 5.90 -1.70
C GLU A 39 -25.07 5.31 -1.63
N GLU A 40 -24.86 4.21 -0.91
CA GLU A 40 -23.57 3.55 -0.78
C GLU A 40 -23.69 2.04 -1.12
N PRO A 41 -23.84 1.69 -2.40
CA PRO A 41 -24.06 0.31 -2.82
C PRO A 41 -22.84 -0.60 -2.60
N MET A 42 -21.67 -0.05 -2.28
CA MET A 42 -20.42 -0.76 -2.00
C MET A 42 -19.71 -0.16 -0.78
N PRO A 43 -20.25 -0.37 0.43
CA PRO A 43 -19.73 0.24 1.65
C PRO A 43 -18.31 -0.23 1.98
N TYR A 44 -17.51 0.68 2.54
CA TYR A 44 -16.11 0.42 2.88
C TYR A 44 -15.98 -0.77 3.85
N LEU A 45 -15.42 -1.88 3.36
CA LEU A 45 -15.12 -3.03 4.21
C LEU A 45 -13.92 -2.76 5.11
N LYS A 46 -14.06 -3.12 6.39
CA LYS A 46 -12.94 -3.10 7.33
C LYS A 46 -11.76 -3.85 6.71
N THR A 47 -10.61 -3.20 6.64
CA THR A 47 -9.43 -3.69 5.92
C THR A 47 -8.90 -5.03 6.40
N VAL A 48 -9.15 -5.39 7.67
CA VAL A 48 -8.89 -6.74 8.21
C VAL A 48 -9.65 -7.84 7.47
N LEU A 49 -10.81 -7.54 6.89
CA LEU A 49 -11.63 -8.45 6.08
C LEU A 49 -11.16 -8.49 4.63
N CYS A 50 -10.29 -7.54 4.24
CA CYS A 50 -9.75 -7.45 2.90
C CYS A 50 -8.48 -8.26 2.71
N ARG A 51 -8.22 -8.72 1.48
CA ARG A 51 -7.01 -9.43 1.07
C ARG A 51 -6.12 -8.47 0.28
N VAL A 52 -4.84 -8.42 0.62
CA VAL A 52 -3.85 -7.70 -0.20
C VAL A 52 -3.58 -8.51 -1.47
N VAL A 53 -3.75 -7.86 -2.62
CA VAL A 53 -3.60 -8.50 -3.94
C VAL A 53 -2.43 -7.95 -4.73
N SER A 54 -2.04 -6.72 -4.45
CA SER A 54 -0.85 -6.11 -5.02
C SER A 54 -0.27 -5.08 -4.06
N ILE A 55 1.02 -4.85 -4.21
CA ILE A 55 1.72 -3.77 -3.51
C ILE A 55 2.57 -3.05 -4.56
N ALA A 56 2.38 -1.75 -4.73
CA ALA A 56 3.17 -0.94 -5.65
C ALA A 56 4.01 0.08 -4.89
N ALA A 57 5.22 0.34 -5.39
CA ALA A 57 6.09 1.36 -4.82
C ALA A 57 7.09 1.91 -5.83
N VAL A 58 7.38 3.20 -5.70
CA VAL A 58 8.48 3.86 -6.38
C VAL A 58 9.69 3.88 -5.47
N VAL A 59 10.75 3.19 -5.90
CA VAL A 59 12.03 3.14 -5.21
C VAL A 59 12.93 4.24 -5.75
N ARG A 60 13.34 5.14 -4.85
CA ARG A 60 14.37 6.15 -5.06
C ARG A 60 15.68 5.67 -4.43
N LYS A 61 16.74 5.60 -5.25
CA LYS A 61 18.11 5.33 -4.81
C LYS A 61 18.99 6.53 -5.11
N ARG A 62 19.85 6.89 -4.17
CA ARG A 62 20.95 7.83 -4.37
C ARG A 62 22.22 7.01 -4.56
N LYS A 63 22.92 7.19 -5.68
CA LYS A 63 24.22 6.55 -5.94
C LYS A 63 25.34 7.36 -5.28
N ASP A 64 26.55 6.77 -5.26
CA ASP A 64 27.73 7.37 -4.64
C ASP A 64 28.15 8.68 -5.34
N ASP A 65 27.90 8.78 -6.65
CA ASP A 65 28.09 9.99 -7.48
C ASP A 65 27.02 11.08 -7.26
N ASN A 66 26.16 10.90 -6.26
CA ASN A 66 25.03 11.78 -5.94
C ASN A 66 23.86 11.76 -6.94
N SER A 67 23.93 10.97 -8.01
CA SER A 67 22.82 10.81 -8.96
C SER A 67 21.64 10.08 -8.31
N ILE A 68 20.44 10.41 -8.76
CA ILE A 68 19.19 9.83 -8.26
C ILE A 68 18.62 8.91 -9.33
N THR A 69 18.25 7.69 -8.94
CA THR A 69 17.51 6.77 -9.79
C THR A 69 16.15 6.49 -9.18
N LEU A 70 15.11 6.58 -10.01
CA LEU A 70 13.74 6.19 -9.66
C LEU A 70 13.41 4.89 -10.41
N SER A 71 12.80 3.94 -9.72
CA SER A 71 12.35 2.68 -10.29
C SER A 71 10.99 2.32 -9.72
N LEU A 72 10.04 2.00 -10.57
CA LEU A 72 8.74 1.49 -10.14
C LEU A 72 8.83 -0.02 -9.95
N THR A 73 8.33 -0.50 -8.82
CA THR A 73 8.25 -1.93 -8.53
C THR A 73 6.85 -2.28 -8.04
N SER A 74 6.38 -3.47 -8.39
CA SER A 74 5.13 -4.02 -7.87
C SER A 74 5.30 -5.48 -7.48
N LEU A 75 4.51 -5.90 -6.50
CA LEU A 75 4.30 -7.29 -6.14
C LEU A 75 2.85 -7.65 -6.50
N PRO A 76 2.59 -8.84 -7.08
CA PRO A 76 3.58 -9.82 -7.53
C PRO A 76 4.43 -9.32 -8.70
N HIS A 77 5.68 -9.80 -8.79
CA HIS A 77 6.54 -9.53 -9.95
C HIS A 77 6.08 -10.31 -11.20
N HIS A 78 5.64 -11.55 -10.98
CA HIS A 78 5.13 -12.46 -12.00
C HIS A 78 3.66 -12.78 -11.71
N PRO A 79 2.69 -11.91 -12.06
CA PRO A 79 1.28 -12.12 -11.78
C PRO A 79 0.71 -13.39 -12.43
N GLU A 80 1.34 -13.90 -13.49
CA GLU A 80 1.04 -15.19 -14.12
C GLU A 80 1.27 -16.39 -13.17
N ASN A 81 2.23 -16.28 -12.26
CA ASN A 81 2.52 -17.33 -11.28
C ASN A 81 1.52 -17.28 -10.12
N LEU A 82 0.87 -18.41 -9.83
CA LEU A 82 -0.08 -18.54 -8.72
C LEU A 82 0.57 -18.37 -7.35
N GLU A 83 1.82 -18.82 -7.19
CA GLU A 83 2.55 -18.70 -5.93
C GLU A 83 2.87 -17.24 -5.61
N ASP A 84 3.28 -16.46 -6.61
CA ASP A 84 3.59 -15.03 -6.47
C ASP A 84 2.35 -14.23 -6.06
N ARG A 85 1.15 -14.66 -6.47
CA ARG A 85 -0.13 -14.05 -6.09
C ARG A 85 -0.61 -14.39 -4.67
N GLN A 86 0.08 -15.26 -3.94
CA GLN A 86 -0.32 -15.60 -2.58
C GLN A 86 -0.09 -14.38 -1.66
N GLU A 87 -1.14 -13.98 -0.94
CA GLU A 87 -1.09 -12.82 -0.02
C GLU A 87 0.06 -12.96 0.98
N ALA A 88 0.28 -14.17 1.52
CA ALA A 88 1.38 -14.43 2.44
C ALA A 88 2.75 -14.15 1.81
N LYS A 89 2.95 -14.48 0.53
CA LYS A 89 4.19 -14.22 -0.20
C LYS A 89 4.38 -12.72 -0.46
N LEU A 90 3.32 -12.02 -0.87
CA LEU A 90 3.35 -10.57 -1.07
C LEU A 90 3.74 -9.83 0.22
N LEU A 91 3.03 -10.11 1.30
CA LEU A 91 3.24 -9.47 2.60
C LEU A 91 4.62 -9.80 3.19
N SER A 92 5.04 -11.07 3.17
CA SER A 92 6.36 -11.46 3.69
C SER A 92 7.50 -10.86 2.89
N THR A 93 7.41 -10.87 1.55
CA THR A 93 8.42 -10.28 0.67
C THR A 93 8.56 -8.78 0.95
N PHE A 94 7.44 -8.07 1.05
CA PHE A 94 7.45 -6.62 1.28
C PHE A 94 7.95 -6.25 2.67
N LEU A 95 7.38 -6.83 3.73
CA LEU A 95 7.70 -6.46 5.11
C LEU A 95 9.15 -6.82 5.47
N ASN A 96 9.64 -7.99 5.04
CA ASN A 96 11.03 -8.36 5.26
C ASN A 96 11.98 -7.47 4.45
N ALA A 97 11.66 -7.13 3.20
CA ALA A 97 12.48 -6.21 2.42
C ALA A 97 12.61 -4.82 3.08
N ILE A 98 11.55 -4.31 3.73
CA ILE A 98 11.62 -3.07 4.52
C ILE A 98 12.50 -3.30 5.75
N GLY A 99 12.26 -4.36 6.53
CA GLY A 99 13.03 -4.66 7.73
C GLY A 99 14.53 -4.78 7.48
N ASP A 100 14.92 -5.38 6.35
CA ASP A 100 16.31 -5.64 6.00
C ASP A 100 16.99 -4.40 5.43
N LYS A 101 16.34 -3.72 4.48
CA LYS A 101 16.94 -2.56 3.78
C LYS A 101 16.80 -1.25 4.54
N LYS A 102 15.88 -1.21 5.50
CA LYS A 102 15.52 -0.04 6.31
C LYS A 102 15.33 1.24 5.48
N PRO A 103 14.48 1.25 4.43
CA PRO A 103 14.17 2.46 3.67
C PRO A 103 13.64 3.59 4.55
N GLN A 104 13.74 4.82 4.04
CA GLN A 104 12.73 5.82 4.38
C GLN A 104 11.43 5.50 3.60
N LEU A 105 10.37 5.16 4.31
CA LEU A 105 9.02 4.97 3.77
C LEU A 105 8.34 6.33 3.64
N VAL A 106 7.79 6.60 2.47
CA VAL A 106 6.99 7.80 2.21
C VAL A 106 5.67 7.37 1.59
N GLY A 107 4.57 7.81 2.15
CA GLY A 107 3.25 7.48 1.63
C GLY A 107 2.25 8.58 1.89
N PHE A 108 1.02 8.39 1.43
CA PHE A 108 -0.08 9.31 1.66
C PHE A 108 -1.15 8.61 2.49
N ASN A 109 -1.40 9.07 3.71
CA ASN A 109 -2.23 8.38 4.71
C ASN A 109 -1.75 6.97 5.07
N SER A 110 -0.45 6.72 4.89
CA SER A 110 0.16 5.39 5.02
C SER A 110 0.21 4.86 6.45
N GLN A 111 0.24 5.74 7.46
CA GLN A 111 0.22 5.37 8.87
C GLN A 111 -1.14 4.84 9.32
N ARG A 112 -2.23 5.37 8.72
CA ARG A 112 -3.62 5.00 9.08
C ARG A 112 -4.19 3.96 8.14
N SER A 113 -3.69 3.89 6.91
CA SER A 113 -4.09 2.93 5.89
C SER A 113 -3.03 1.85 5.69
N ASP A 114 -2.11 2.00 4.73
CA ASP A 114 -1.26 0.93 4.18
C ASP A 114 -0.58 0.07 5.25
N LEU A 115 0.17 0.67 6.17
CA LEU A 115 0.91 -0.08 7.18
C LEU A 115 -0.03 -0.82 8.13
N LYS A 116 -1.19 -0.25 8.48
CA LYS A 116 -2.19 -0.93 9.33
C LYS A 116 -2.77 -2.13 8.60
N ILE A 117 -3.10 -1.98 7.32
CA ILE A 117 -3.61 -3.09 6.50
C ILE A 117 -2.57 -4.20 6.42
N LEU A 118 -1.34 -3.88 6.03
CA LEU A 118 -0.28 -4.87 5.85
C LEU A 118 0.03 -5.62 7.14
N VAL A 119 0.08 -4.92 8.29
CA VAL A 119 0.36 -5.53 9.59
C VAL A 119 -0.80 -6.42 10.04
N GLN A 120 -2.05 -5.94 9.96
CA GLN A 120 -3.22 -6.75 10.32
C GLN A 120 -3.29 -8.03 9.47
N ARG A 121 -3.03 -7.90 8.16
CA ARG A 121 -3.04 -9.03 7.23
C ARG A 121 -1.84 -9.96 7.43
N ALA A 122 -0.68 -9.43 7.78
CA ALA A 122 0.49 -10.25 8.13
C ALA A 122 0.24 -11.09 9.38
N VAL A 123 -0.40 -10.51 10.41
CA VAL A 123 -0.82 -11.25 11.61
C VAL A 123 -1.82 -12.35 11.24
N ALA A 124 -2.84 -12.04 10.42
CA ALA A 124 -3.83 -13.02 9.97
C ALA A 124 -3.22 -14.19 9.16
N GLN A 125 -2.08 -13.96 8.51
CA GLN A 125 -1.34 -14.97 7.72
C GLN A 125 -0.19 -15.63 8.52
N GLY A 126 0.03 -15.27 9.79
CA GLY A 126 1.10 -15.83 10.62
C GLY A 126 2.52 -15.44 10.18
N ILE A 127 2.69 -14.28 9.54
CA ILE A 127 3.96 -13.84 8.97
C ILE A 127 4.86 -13.26 10.06
N GLN A 128 6.10 -13.74 10.12
CA GLN A 128 7.14 -13.17 10.95
C GLN A 128 7.94 -12.12 10.16
N ALA A 129 7.96 -10.88 10.65
CA ALA A 129 8.73 -9.77 10.09
C ALA A 129 9.51 -9.05 11.20
N LYS A 130 10.39 -9.79 11.88
CA LYS A 130 11.08 -9.34 13.12
C LYS A 130 11.83 -8.02 12.95
N SER A 131 12.61 -7.88 11.87
CA SER A 131 13.41 -6.67 11.63
C SER A 131 12.54 -5.45 11.36
N PHE A 132 11.41 -5.62 10.66
CA PHE A 132 10.44 -4.56 10.41
C PHE A 132 9.70 -4.16 11.69
N ALA A 133 9.30 -5.14 12.51
CA ALA A 133 8.57 -4.92 13.75
C ALA A 133 9.44 -4.42 14.92
N LYS A 134 10.77 -4.39 14.75
CA LYS A 134 11.69 -3.94 15.79
C LYS A 134 11.52 -2.44 16.00
N ARG A 135 11.20 -2.06 17.23
CA ARG A 135 11.13 -0.67 17.68
C ARG A 135 12.37 -0.33 18.51
N PRO A 136 12.82 0.94 18.50
CA PRO A 136 13.93 1.36 19.34
C PRO A 136 13.55 1.34 20.81
N ASP A 137 14.50 1.00 21.68
CA ASP A 137 14.38 1.18 23.12
C ASP A 137 14.45 2.67 23.47
N LYS A 138 14.04 3.05 24.68
CA LYS A 138 14.22 4.42 25.20
C LYS A 138 15.70 4.83 25.04
N PRO A 139 16.03 6.01 24.47
CA PRO A 139 15.17 7.19 24.28
C PRO A 139 14.39 7.28 22.95
N TRP A 140 14.07 6.14 22.31
CA TRP A 140 13.30 6.03 21.05
C TRP A 140 14.05 6.49 19.81
N GLU A 141 15.37 6.48 19.88
CA GLU A 141 16.24 6.85 18.77
C GLU A 141 16.43 5.66 17.83
N GLY A 142 16.01 5.80 16.58
CA GLY A 142 16.25 4.81 15.54
C GLY A 142 15.11 4.64 14.56
N VAL A 143 15.12 3.49 13.90
CA VAL A 143 14.12 3.11 12.89
C VAL A 143 12.85 2.68 13.59
N ASP A 144 11.77 3.45 13.44
CA ASP A 144 10.43 3.07 13.87
C ASP A 144 9.41 3.38 12.76
N TYR A 145 8.97 2.34 12.05
CA TYR A 145 7.96 2.47 11.00
C TYR A 145 6.53 2.64 11.52
N PHE A 146 6.31 2.55 12.83
CA PHE A 146 4.99 2.73 13.43
C PHE A 146 4.78 4.14 13.97
N ASP A 147 5.80 5.00 13.94
CA ASP A 147 5.75 6.37 14.40
C ASP A 147 6.08 7.35 13.26
N SER A 148 5.04 7.77 12.55
CA SER A 148 5.15 8.75 11.47
C SER A 148 5.37 10.20 11.95
N LYS A 149 5.30 10.47 13.26
CA LYS A 149 5.39 11.83 13.82
C LYS A 149 6.80 12.17 14.26
N PHE A 150 7.46 11.22 14.90
CA PHE A 150 8.78 11.45 15.49
C PHE A 150 9.89 10.64 14.81
N SER A 151 9.56 9.61 14.03
CA SER A 151 10.58 8.84 13.31
C SER A 151 10.82 9.39 11.90
N PRO A 152 12.07 9.72 11.52
CA PRO A 152 12.38 10.26 10.19
C PRO A 152 12.32 9.20 9.08
N VAL A 153 12.18 7.92 9.44
CA VAL A 153 12.12 6.80 8.49
C VAL A 153 10.73 6.57 7.94
N HIS A 154 9.69 7.16 8.53
CA HIS A 154 8.33 7.08 8.03
C HIS A 154 7.74 8.47 7.87
N VAL A 155 7.57 8.89 6.61
CA VAL A 155 7.02 10.18 6.24
C VAL A 155 5.62 9.97 5.70
N ASP A 156 4.60 10.25 6.52
CA ASP A 156 3.22 10.27 6.07
C ASP A 156 2.85 11.68 5.57
N LEU A 157 2.65 11.81 4.26
CA LEU A 157 2.40 13.09 3.61
C LEU A 157 1.12 13.76 4.11
N ILE A 158 0.10 12.99 4.51
CA ILE A 158 -1.15 13.58 5.01
C ILE A 158 -0.95 14.24 6.39
N GLU A 159 0.01 13.78 7.19
CA GLU A 159 0.31 14.40 8.49
C GLU A 159 1.09 15.72 8.31
N ILE A 160 1.72 15.92 7.15
CA ILE A 160 2.47 17.15 6.82
C ILE A 160 1.60 18.16 6.07
N LEU A 161 0.82 17.67 5.11
CA LEU A 161 0.03 18.49 4.18
C LEU A 161 -1.42 18.68 4.64
N GLY A 162 -1.91 17.82 5.52
CA GLY A 162 -3.30 17.83 5.97
C GLY A 162 -3.62 19.00 6.90
N GLY A 163 -4.88 19.44 6.85
CA GLY A 163 -5.46 20.42 7.77
C GLY A 163 -6.56 19.81 8.62
N PHE A 164 -7.41 20.65 9.20
CA PHE A 164 -8.58 20.18 9.95
C PHE A 164 -9.77 19.91 9.01
N GLY A 165 -10.38 18.73 9.11
CA GLY A 165 -11.58 18.36 8.37
C GLY A 165 -11.41 18.53 6.85
N LYS A 166 -12.29 19.33 6.24
CA LYS A 166 -12.33 19.59 4.79
C LYS A 166 -11.07 20.24 4.22
N SER A 167 -10.19 20.78 5.06
CA SER A 167 -8.90 21.31 4.63
C SER A 167 -7.84 20.23 4.38
N THR A 168 -8.16 18.96 4.63
CA THR A 168 -7.28 17.84 4.27
C THR A 168 -7.47 17.49 2.80
N PRO A 169 -6.47 17.72 1.94
CA PRO A 169 -6.60 17.37 0.53
C PRO A 169 -6.55 15.86 0.36
N SER A 170 -7.15 15.35 -0.70
CA SER A 170 -6.93 14.01 -1.22
C SER A 170 -5.60 13.92 -1.98
N LEU A 171 -5.10 12.71 -2.19
CA LEU A 171 -3.90 12.49 -3.01
C LEU A 171 -4.11 12.97 -4.45
N HIS A 172 -5.33 12.83 -4.99
CA HIS A 172 -5.68 13.30 -6.33
C HIS A 172 -5.61 14.82 -6.43
N GLU A 173 -6.18 15.55 -5.48
CA GLU A 173 -6.11 17.02 -5.44
C GLU A 173 -4.66 17.49 -5.32
N MET A 174 -3.86 16.87 -4.46
CA MET A 174 -2.44 17.20 -4.34
C MET A 174 -1.66 16.92 -5.62
N ALA A 175 -1.92 15.80 -6.30
CA ALA A 175 -1.28 15.49 -7.57
C ALA A 175 -1.57 16.57 -8.62
N ASN A 176 -2.84 16.95 -8.76
CA ASN A 176 -3.27 17.96 -9.72
C ASN A 176 -2.63 19.34 -9.45
N VAL A 177 -2.59 19.78 -8.19
CA VAL A 177 -1.93 21.05 -7.81
C VAL A 177 -0.41 21.00 -8.09
N CYS A 178 0.21 19.82 -8.00
CA CYS A 178 1.61 19.62 -8.36
C CYS A 178 1.85 19.45 -9.88
N GLY A 179 0.82 19.57 -10.73
CA GLY A 179 0.95 19.33 -12.17
C GLY A 179 1.19 17.86 -12.54
N ILE A 180 0.96 16.94 -11.61
CA ILE A 180 1.06 15.49 -11.82
C ILE A 180 -0.34 14.98 -12.17
N PRO A 181 -0.51 14.17 -13.24
CA PRO A 181 -1.80 13.59 -13.54
C PRO A 181 -2.28 12.75 -12.35
N GLY A 182 -3.41 13.14 -11.76
CA GLY A 182 -4.06 12.39 -10.70
C GLY A 182 -4.64 11.07 -11.19
N LYS A 183 -5.49 10.43 -10.38
CA LYS A 183 -6.23 9.21 -10.78
C LYS A 183 -7.05 9.47 -12.06
N MET A 184 -6.68 8.85 -13.18
CA MET A 184 -7.28 9.11 -14.50
C MET A 184 -8.36 8.10 -14.94
N SER A 185 -8.41 6.87 -14.39
CA SER A 185 -9.19 5.80 -15.07
C SER A 185 -9.65 4.59 -14.25
N VAL A 186 -9.39 4.50 -12.94
CA VAL A 186 -9.88 3.36 -12.13
C VAL A 186 -10.44 3.85 -10.81
N GLU A 187 -11.73 3.67 -10.54
CA GLU A 187 -12.34 3.96 -9.24
C GLU A 187 -12.06 2.79 -8.26
N GLY A 188 -12.00 3.06 -6.95
CA GLY A 188 -11.50 2.06 -5.97
C GLY A 188 -12.37 0.80 -5.86
N ASP A 189 -13.64 0.97 -6.18
CA ASP A 189 -14.71 0.00 -6.33
C ASP A 189 -14.57 -0.92 -7.55
N GLU A 190 -13.83 -0.52 -8.58
CA GLU A 190 -13.57 -1.36 -9.76
C GLU A 190 -12.52 -2.46 -9.50
N VAL A 191 -11.67 -2.29 -8.47
CA VAL A 191 -10.56 -3.21 -8.18
C VAL A 191 -11.07 -4.62 -7.89
N ALA A 192 -12.17 -4.74 -7.15
CA ALA A 192 -12.81 -6.02 -6.84
C ALA A 192 -13.33 -6.72 -8.11
N THR A 193 -13.95 -5.96 -9.01
CA THR A 193 -14.46 -6.45 -10.30
C THR A 193 -13.30 -6.90 -11.19
N LEU A 194 -12.27 -6.08 -11.37
CA LEU A 194 -11.09 -6.41 -12.16
C LEU A 194 -10.40 -7.69 -11.69
N TRP A 195 -10.28 -7.90 -10.38
CA TRP A 195 -9.73 -9.14 -9.83
C TRP A 195 -10.63 -10.35 -10.06
N LEU A 196 -11.95 -10.21 -9.83
CA LEU A 196 -12.93 -11.29 -10.03
C LEU A 196 -13.04 -11.73 -11.51
N GLU A 197 -12.77 -10.81 -12.42
CA GLU A 197 -12.69 -11.05 -13.86
C GLU A 197 -11.33 -11.62 -14.29
N GLY A 198 -10.35 -11.72 -13.40
CA GLY A 198 -8.98 -12.12 -13.73
C GLY A 198 -8.24 -11.10 -14.61
N ARG A 199 -8.74 -9.85 -14.65
CA ARG A 199 -8.23 -8.73 -15.46
C ARG A 199 -7.32 -7.81 -14.64
N LEU A 200 -6.50 -8.40 -13.77
CA LEU A 200 -5.37 -7.65 -13.23
C LEU A 200 -4.54 -7.11 -14.41
N PRO A 201 -4.08 -5.86 -14.37
CA PRO A 201 -3.21 -5.33 -15.39
C PRO A 201 -2.03 -6.29 -15.57
N LYS A 202 -1.84 -6.83 -16.78
CA LYS A 202 -0.82 -7.85 -17.08
C LYS A 202 0.62 -7.38 -16.82
N SER A 203 0.80 -6.08 -16.69
CA SER A 203 2.04 -5.42 -16.30
C SER A 203 1.72 -3.96 -16.02
N TRP A 204 2.13 -3.43 -14.87
CA TRP A 204 2.35 -1.98 -14.78
C TRP A 204 3.61 -1.68 -15.61
N PRO A 205 3.68 -0.62 -16.43
CA PRO A 205 4.86 -0.33 -17.23
C PRO A 205 6.08 -0.22 -16.31
N THR A 206 6.96 -1.22 -16.34
CA THR A 206 8.13 -1.34 -15.47
C THR A 206 9.29 -0.44 -15.89
N THR A 207 9.16 0.33 -16.96
CA THR A 207 10.18 1.27 -17.42
C THR A 207 9.52 2.41 -18.18
N ASN A 208 9.00 3.40 -17.47
CA ASN A 208 9.10 4.78 -17.95
C ASN A 208 9.89 5.52 -16.90
N VAL A 209 11.16 5.78 -17.23
CA VAL A 209 11.92 6.84 -16.58
C VAL A 209 11.08 8.09 -16.79
N MET A 210 10.46 8.62 -15.74
CA MET A 210 9.83 9.94 -15.85
C MET A 210 10.95 10.92 -16.22
N PRO A 211 10.76 11.75 -17.26
CA PRO A 211 11.71 12.81 -17.59
C PRO A 211 11.91 13.77 -16.41
#